data_AF-A0A817DAA5-F1
#
_entry.id   AF-A0A817DAA5-F1
#
_cell.length_a   1.000
_cell.length_b   1.000
_cell.length_c   1.000
_cell.angle_alpha   90.00
_cell.angle_beta   90.00
_cell.angle_gamma   90.00
#
_symmetry.space_group_name_H-M   'P 1'
#
loop_
_entity.id
_entity.type
_entity.pdbx_description
1 polymer ?
#
loop_
_entity_poly.entity_id
_entity_poly.type
_entity_poly.pdbx_seq_one_letter_code
_entity_poly.pdbx_strand_id
1 'polypeptide(L)'
;MSRNYSASQYEKTYSPKRLQMYQIPKDPQPGVHPKASMSLNTSSFVANDRGHLLPGITRSKRSPFGEFIGTWDLPKRIPGPFHVHSMGRTEKNFNALCSQRDETIREMEQARVYAKEESSVHRTS
;
A
#
# COMPACT_ATOMS: atom_id res chain seq x y z
N MET A 1 -3.03 3.54 -10.75
CA MET A 1 -3.15 2.08 -11.03
C MET A 1 -3.68 1.93 -12.44
N SER A 2 -3.04 1.12 -13.29
CA SER A 2 -3.53 0.79 -14.62
C SER A 2 -4.38 -0.49 -14.59
N ARG A 3 -5.25 -0.66 -15.59
CA ARG A 3 -6.04 -1.88 -15.86
C ARG A 3 -5.74 -2.36 -17.27
N ASN A 4 -5.65 -3.67 -17.45
CA ASN A 4 -5.51 -4.30 -18.76
C ASN A 4 -6.88 -4.82 -19.21
N TYR A 5 -7.43 -4.27 -20.29
CA TYR A 5 -8.69 -4.74 -20.89
C TYR A 5 -8.43 -5.93 -21.82
N SER A 6 -9.45 -6.75 -22.05
CA SER A 6 -9.28 -7.92 -22.91
C SER A 6 -9.05 -7.52 -24.37
N ALA A 7 -8.00 -8.07 -24.98
CA ALA A 7 -7.70 -7.94 -26.41
C ALA A 7 -8.32 -9.09 -27.23
N SER A 8 -9.25 -9.86 -26.65
CA SER A 8 -9.96 -10.97 -27.28
C SER A 8 -9.00 -11.93 -28.03
N GLN A 9 -8.98 -11.90 -29.36
CA GLN A 9 -8.17 -12.81 -30.18
C GLN A 9 -6.66 -12.69 -29.93
N TYR A 10 -6.19 -11.51 -29.50
CA TYR A 10 -4.78 -11.24 -29.26
C TYR A 10 -4.35 -11.47 -27.80
N GLU A 11 -5.27 -11.84 -26.89
CA GLU A 11 -4.95 -12.03 -25.46
C GLU A 11 -3.82 -13.05 -25.24
N LYS A 12 -3.81 -14.10 -26.07
CA LYS A 12 -2.85 -15.20 -25.95
C LYS A 12 -1.41 -14.73 -26.02
N THR A 13 -1.08 -13.76 -26.89
CA THR A 13 0.30 -13.27 -27.08
C THR A 13 0.79 -12.47 -25.88
N TYR A 14 -0.11 -11.81 -25.14
CA TYR A 14 0.20 -11.02 -23.95
C TYR A 14 0.13 -11.81 -22.64
N SER A 15 -0.05 -13.14 -22.72
CA SER A 15 0.00 -13.97 -21.53
C SER A 15 1.38 -13.89 -20.85
N PRO A 16 1.44 -13.82 -19.51
CA PRO A 16 2.68 -13.62 -18.76
C PRO A 16 3.72 -14.70 -19.09
N LYS A 17 3.27 -15.94 -19.33
CA LYS A 17 4.13 -17.06 -19.76
C LYS A 17 4.80 -16.82 -21.11
N ARG A 18 4.11 -16.16 -22.06
CA ARG A 18 4.69 -15.83 -23.39
C ARG A 18 5.58 -14.60 -23.35
N LEU A 19 5.26 -13.64 -22.48
CA LEU A 19 6.11 -12.48 -22.20
C LEU A 19 7.34 -12.82 -21.35
N GLN A 20 7.60 -14.12 -21.09
CA GLN A 20 8.73 -14.59 -20.29
C GLN A 20 8.75 -13.97 -18.87
N MET A 21 7.57 -13.68 -18.31
CA MET A 21 7.45 -13.32 -16.90
C MET A 21 7.57 -14.57 -16.05
N TYR A 22 8.70 -14.72 -15.36
CA TYR A 22 9.00 -15.87 -14.49
C TYR A 22 8.46 -15.71 -13.05
N GLN A 23 7.76 -14.61 -12.75
CA GLN A 23 7.12 -14.37 -11.47
C GLN A 23 5.63 -14.73 -11.52
N ILE A 24 4.99 -14.79 -10.35
CA ILE A 24 3.53 -14.96 -10.26
C ILE A 24 2.88 -13.67 -10.79
N PRO A 25 2.10 -13.76 -11.88
CA PRO A 25 1.40 -12.59 -12.41
C PRO A 25 0.34 -12.11 -11.43
N LYS A 26 0.09 -10.80 -11.44
CA LYS A 26 -0.89 -10.14 -10.56
C LYS A 26 -2.29 -10.76 -10.67
N ASP A 27 -2.70 -11.09 -11.89
CA ASP A 27 -3.96 -11.76 -12.20
C ASP A 27 -3.61 -13.14 -12.79
N PRO A 28 -3.63 -14.21 -11.97
CA PRO A 28 -3.11 -15.52 -12.37
C PRO A 28 -4.03 -16.30 -13.31
N GLN A 29 -5.32 -15.93 -13.38
CA GLN A 29 -6.27 -16.58 -14.25
C GLN A 29 -6.34 -15.87 -15.62
N PRO A 30 -6.14 -16.60 -16.74
CA PRO A 30 -6.30 -16.03 -18.07
C PRO A 30 -7.76 -15.62 -18.30
N GLY A 31 -7.98 -14.43 -18.85
CA GLY A 31 -9.31 -13.92 -19.17
C GLY A 31 -10.02 -13.14 -18.05
N VAL A 32 -9.36 -12.89 -16.91
CA VAL A 32 -9.88 -12.02 -15.82
C VAL A 32 -9.62 -10.54 -16.15
N HIS A 33 -9.79 -10.17 -17.42
CA HIS A 33 -9.74 -8.77 -17.82
C HIS A 33 -11.15 -8.20 -17.74
N PRO A 34 -11.34 -6.98 -17.21
CA PRO A 34 -12.62 -6.31 -17.32
C PRO A 34 -13.02 -6.26 -18.80
N LYS A 35 -14.18 -6.82 -19.12
CA LYS A 35 -14.78 -6.64 -20.44
C LYS A 35 -15.23 -5.20 -20.55
N ALA A 36 -14.93 -4.56 -21.67
CA ALA A 36 -15.50 -3.26 -21.97
C ALA A 36 -17.03 -3.44 -22.05
N SER A 37 -17.74 -2.89 -21.08
CA SER A 37 -19.19 -2.75 -21.13
C SER A 37 -19.50 -1.37 -21.70
N MET A 38 -20.43 -1.31 -22.65
CA MET A 38 -20.93 -0.02 -23.13
C MET A 38 -21.74 0.63 -22.02
N SER A 39 -21.16 1.66 -21.40
CA SER A 39 -21.86 2.49 -20.43
C SER A 39 -22.64 3.56 -21.18
N LEU A 40 -23.97 3.52 -21.11
CA LEU A 40 -24.87 4.49 -21.72
C LEU A 40 -25.07 5.76 -20.87
N ASN A 41 -24.40 5.85 -19.72
CA ASN A 41 -24.56 6.95 -18.78
C ASN A 41 -23.56 8.08 -19.04
N THR A 42 -24.01 9.30 -18.76
CA THR A 42 -23.15 10.50 -18.77
C THR A 42 -22.19 10.47 -17.58
N SER A 43 -20.93 10.82 -17.81
CA SER A 43 -19.93 10.96 -16.74
C SER A 43 -20.17 12.23 -15.92
N SER A 44 -20.08 12.12 -14.60
CA SER A 44 -20.11 13.25 -13.67
C SER A 44 -18.72 13.53 -13.09
N PHE A 45 -18.48 14.77 -12.67
CA PHE A 45 -17.23 15.14 -12.02
C PHE A 45 -17.18 14.63 -10.58
N VAL A 46 -16.08 13.97 -10.24
CA VAL A 46 -15.85 13.32 -8.93
C VAL A 46 -14.77 14.06 -8.12
N ALA A 47 -14.03 14.96 -8.76
CA ALA A 47 -12.94 15.72 -8.12
C ALA A 47 -13.05 17.21 -8.48
N ASN A 48 -12.43 18.05 -7.66
CA ASN A 48 -12.27 19.49 -7.91
C ASN A 48 -11.10 19.78 -8.87
N ASP A 49 -10.94 21.04 -9.26
CA ASP A 49 -9.90 21.49 -10.20
C ASP A 49 -8.46 21.29 -9.69
N ARG A 50 -8.30 21.02 -8.39
CA ARG A 50 -7.01 20.72 -7.75
C ARG A 50 -6.74 19.21 -7.65
N GLY A 51 -7.69 18.36 -8.09
CA GLY A 51 -7.59 16.91 -8.02
C GLY A 51 -8.00 16.28 -6.67
N HIS A 52 -8.58 17.04 -5.74
CA HIS A 52 -9.18 16.49 -4.53
C HIS A 52 -10.61 15.98 -4.80
N LEU A 53 -10.96 14.83 -4.24
CA LEU A 53 -12.32 14.30 -4.31
C LEU A 53 -13.33 15.27 -3.67
N LEU A 54 -14.51 15.39 -4.27
CA LEU A 54 -15.59 16.20 -3.68
C LEU A 54 -16.04 15.61 -2.33
N PRO A 55 -16.48 16.45 -1.38
CA PRO A 55 -16.97 15.98 -0.09
C PRO A 55 -18.16 15.02 -0.29
N GLY A 56 -18.16 13.91 0.45
CA GLY A 56 -19.20 12.87 0.37
C GLY A 56 -18.87 11.71 -0.58
N ILE A 57 -17.84 11.82 -1.41
CA ILE A 57 -17.40 10.71 -2.28
C ILE A 57 -16.55 9.72 -1.47
N THR A 58 -16.96 8.46 -1.47
CA THR A 58 -16.25 7.40 -0.75
C THR A 58 -14.88 7.17 -1.38
N ARG A 59 -13.83 7.37 -0.59
CA ARG A 59 -12.45 7.02 -0.97
C ARG A 59 -12.12 5.61 -0.53
N SER A 60 -11.23 4.93 -1.25
CA SER A 60 -10.62 3.70 -0.76
C SER A 60 -9.93 3.95 0.59
N LYS A 61 -10.17 3.08 1.57
CA LYS A 61 -9.44 3.10 2.85
C LYS A 61 -7.95 2.75 2.68
N ARG A 62 -7.61 2.08 1.57
CA ARG A 62 -6.24 1.68 1.23
C ARG A 62 -5.42 2.89 0.79
N SER A 63 -4.17 2.94 1.24
CA SER A 63 -3.23 4.01 0.90
C SER A 63 -2.95 4.03 -0.61
N PRO A 64 -2.89 5.22 -1.24
CA PRO A 64 -2.52 5.36 -2.65
C PRO A 64 -1.06 4.94 -2.92
N PHE A 65 -0.21 4.96 -1.89
CA PHE A 65 1.18 4.48 -1.96
C PHE A 65 1.30 2.96 -1.76
N GLY A 66 0.18 2.23 -1.78
CA GLY A 66 0.13 0.78 -1.62
C GLY A 66 0.13 0.32 -0.17
N GLU A 67 0.53 -0.93 0.05
CA GLU A 67 0.76 -1.51 1.38
C GLU A 67 2.24 -1.38 1.73
N PHE A 68 2.75 -0.14 1.78
CA PHE A 68 4.07 0.06 2.34
C PHE A 68 4.04 -0.33 3.82
N ILE A 69 4.86 -1.30 4.18
CA ILE A 69 5.08 -1.72 5.55
C ILE A 69 6.46 -1.23 5.92
N GLY A 70 6.55 -0.34 6.91
CA GLY A 70 7.83 0.18 7.39
C GLY A 70 8.69 -0.94 7.97
N THR A 71 9.99 -0.69 8.07
CA THR A 71 10.95 -1.69 8.60
C THR A 71 10.47 -2.30 9.91
N TRP A 72 9.96 -1.50 10.85
CA TRP A 72 9.47 -2.01 12.14
C TRP A 72 8.22 -2.89 12.04
N ASP A 73 7.34 -2.65 11.06
CA ASP A 73 6.04 -3.32 10.94
C ASP A 73 6.09 -4.59 10.06
N LEU A 74 7.26 -4.91 9.49
CA LEU A 74 7.45 -6.15 8.72
C LEU A 74 7.21 -7.39 9.60
N PRO A 75 6.52 -8.42 9.10
CA PRO A 75 6.34 -9.66 9.86
C PRO A 75 7.69 -10.36 10.11
N LYS A 76 7.76 -11.18 11.18
CA LYS A 76 8.94 -12.00 11.50
C LYS A 76 9.38 -12.86 10.31
N ARG A 77 8.42 -13.35 9.51
CA ARG A 77 8.66 -14.15 8.32
C ARG A 77 7.79 -13.67 7.17
N ILE A 78 8.40 -13.36 6.03
CA ILE A 78 7.70 -12.99 4.81
C ILE A 78 7.21 -14.29 4.13
N PRO A 79 5.91 -14.45 3.84
CA PRO A 79 5.40 -15.62 3.14
C PRO A 79 5.94 -15.67 1.70
N GLY A 80 6.52 -16.81 1.29
CA GLY A 80 7.12 -16.99 -0.04
C GLY A 80 7.96 -18.27 -0.14
N PRO A 81 8.46 -18.64 -1.34
CA PRO A 81 9.30 -19.83 -1.53
C PRO A 81 10.56 -19.73 -0.66
N PHE A 82 10.64 -20.64 0.31
CA PHE A 82 11.54 -20.57 1.44
C PHE A 82 12.99 -20.79 1.01
N HIS A 83 13.78 -19.73 1.00
CA HIS A 83 15.23 -19.83 1.14
C HIS A 83 15.57 -19.38 2.56
N VAL A 84 16.24 -20.25 3.33
CA VAL A 84 16.68 -19.91 4.68
C VAL A 84 17.87 -18.96 4.55
N HIS A 85 17.60 -17.67 4.47
CA HIS A 85 18.68 -16.68 4.48
C HIS A 85 19.22 -16.57 5.90
N SER A 86 20.50 -16.89 6.08
CA SER A 86 21.25 -16.72 7.35
C SER A 86 21.14 -15.28 7.90
N MET A 87 20.95 -14.30 7.00
CA MET A 87 20.76 -12.88 7.30
C MET A 87 19.29 -12.48 7.58
N GLY A 88 18.38 -13.43 7.76
CA GLY A 88 16.97 -13.17 8.04
C GLY A 88 16.72 -12.61 9.45
N ARG A 89 15.50 -12.13 9.71
CA ARG A 89 15.04 -11.73 11.05
C ARG A 89 14.97 -12.94 11.98
N THR A 90 16.05 -13.24 12.68
CA THR A 90 16.04 -14.18 13.81
C THR A 90 15.11 -13.65 14.89
N GLU A 91 14.51 -14.55 15.67
CA GLU A 91 13.59 -14.21 16.76
C GLU A 91 14.15 -13.19 17.76
N LYS A 92 15.41 -13.36 18.15
CA LYS A 92 16.11 -12.42 19.04
C LYS A 92 16.13 -11.00 18.45
N ASN A 93 16.50 -10.87 17.18
CA ASN A 93 16.59 -9.57 16.51
C ASN A 93 15.21 -8.96 16.28
N PHE A 94 14.19 -9.77 15.98
CA PHE A 94 12.81 -9.30 15.87
C PHE A 94 12.32 -8.71 17.20
N ASN A 95 12.54 -9.41 18.31
CA ASN A 95 12.14 -8.92 19.63
C ASN A 95 12.87 -7.63 20.01
N ALA A 96 14.18 -7.55 19.74
CA ALA A 96 14.96 -6.33 19.97
C ALA A 96 14.43 -5.14 19.16
N LEU A 97 14.05 -5.36 17.90
CA LEU A 97 13.45 -4.33 17.04
C LEU A 97 12.07 -3.88 17.55
N CYS A 98 11.25 -4.80 18.07
CA CYS A 98 9.97 -4.45 18.70
C CYS A 98 10.17 -3.58 19.93
N SER A 99 11.12 -3.92 20.81
CA SER A 99 11.44 -3.10 21.99
C SER A 99 11.91 -1.70 21.59
N GLN A 100 12.83 -1.60 20.63
CA GLN A 100 13.33 -0.32 20.12
C GLN A 100 12.21 0.54 19.51
N ARG A 101 11.28 -0.08 18.78
CA ARG A 101 10.09 0.60 18.25
C ARG A 101 9.24 1.18 19.38
N ASP A 102 8.95 0.39 20.40
CA ASP A 102 8.06 0.82 21.49
C ASP A 102 8.70 1.94 22.33
N GLU A 103 10.02 1.91 22.53
CA GLU A 103 10.80 2.98 23.16
C GLU A 103 10.74 4.28 22.35
N THR A 104 11.04 4.22 21.05
CA THR A 104 11.00 5.39 20.18
C THR A 104 9.59 6.00 20.08
N ILE A 105 8.53 5.18 20.06
CA ILE A 105 7.14 5.68 20.10
C ILE A 105 6.89 6.46 21.39
N ARG A 106 7.32 5.96 22.56
CA ARG A 106 7.16 6.67 23.84
C ARG A 106 7.89 8.01 23.84
N GLU A 107 9.13 8.04 23.33
CA GLU A 107 9.90 9.29 23.22
C GLU A 107 9.19 10.31 22.33
N MET A 108 8.66 9.86 21.18
CA MET A 108 7.89 10.72 20.28
C MET A 108 6.60 11.26 20.94
N GLU A 109 5.89 10.44 21.72
CA GLU A 109 4.71 10.87 22.46
C GLU A 109 5.04 11.90 23.54
N GLN A 110 6.10 11.67 24.31
CA GLN A 110 6.59 12.63 25.31
C GLN A 110 6.95 13.97 24.66
N ALA A 111 7.69 13.94 23.55
CA ALA A 111 8.04 15.15 22.80
C ALA A 111 6.80 15.90 22.27
N ARG A 112 5.76 15.18 21.83
CA ARG A 112 4.49 15.80 21.40
C ARG A 112 3.74 16.46 22.54
N VAL A 113 3.73 15.85 23.73
CA VAL A 113 3.11 16.43 24.94
C VAL A 113 3.85 17.71 25.32
N TYR A 114 5.18 17.65 25.40
CA TYR A 114 6.03 18.80 25.70
C TYR A 114 5.81 19.96 24.72
N ALA A 115 5.84 19.70 23.41
CA ALA A 115 5.59 20.72 22.39
C ALA A 115 4.19 21.36 22.51
N LYS A 116 3.18 20.57 22.92
CA LYS A 116 1.83 21.09 23.14
C LYS A 116 1.78 22.00 24.36
N GLU A 117 2.46 21.63 25.45
CA GLU A 117 2.59 22.45 26.66
C GLU A 117 3.29 23.78 26.34
N GLU A 118 4.42 23.76 25.63
CA GLU A 118 5.11 24.98 25.20
C GLU A 118 4.23 25.91 24.34
N SER A 119 3.48 25.33 23.40
CA SER A 119 2.56 26.08 22.54
C SER A 119 1.36 26.67 23.27
N SER A 120 1.00 26.10 24.44
CA SER A 120 -0.05 26.62 25.32
C SER A 120 0.46 27.80 26.14
N VAL A 121 1.67 27.69 26.68
CA VAL A 121 2.32 28.75 27.47
C VAL A 121 2.52 30.02 26.63
N HIS A 122 2.95 29.87 25.37
CA HIS A 122 3.12 30.98 24.43
C HIS A 122 1.81 31.62 23.95
N ARG A 123 0.66 30.98 24.16
CA ARG A 123 -0.66 31.50 23.75
C ARG A 123 -1.35 32.30 24.86
N THR A 124 -0.86 32.19 26.10
CA THR A 124 -1.40 32.85 27.30
C THR A 124 -0.54 34.03 27.79
N SER A 125 0.57 34.31 27.11
CA SER A 125 1.43 35.50 27.32
C SER A 125 1.13 36.55 26.27
#